data_AF-A0A2V9EAE8-F1
#
_entry.id   AF-A0A2V9EAE8-F1
#
_cell.length_a   1.000
_cell.length_b   1.000
_cell.length_c   1.000
_cell.angle_alpha   90.00
_cell.angle_beta   90.00
_cell.angle_gamma   90.00
#
_symmetry.space_group_name_H-M   'P 1'
#
loop_
_entity.id
_entity.type
_entity.pdbx_description
1 polymer ?
#
loop_
_entity_poly.entity_id
_entity_poly.type
_entity_poly.pdbx_seq_one_letter_code
_entity_poly.pdbx_strand_id
1 'polypeptide(L)'
;MRPRFMLAVTVTMGILNLTCFLSPQRAPYFATTLWAEFLVAVAGYLILWFFWKGQNWARISVLVVSVLSVINLVTLIHPSGNVALYDSIAIAWALLGFLLLRWLNLANVRDWFKREK
;
A
#
# COMPACT_ATOMS: atom_id res chain seq x y z
N MET A 1 4.91 -7.72 23.04
CA MET A 1 4.13 -6.46 23.04
C MET A 1 3.89 -6.05 21.60
N ARG A 2 2.69 -5.57 21.22
CA ARG A 2 2.43 -5.08 19.86
C ARG A 2 3.30 -3.83 19.58
N PRO A 3 3.85 -3.66 18.36
CA PRO A 3 4.66 -2.49 18.03
C PRO A 3 3.90 -1.17 18.20
N ARG A 4 4.58 -0.15 18.75
CA ARG A 4 4.06 1.23 18.75
C ARG A 4 3.87 1.68 17.31
N PHE A 5 2.77 2.38 17.01
CA PHE A 5 2.34 2.84 15.66
C PHE A 5 1.68 1.82 14.73
N MET A 6 1.51 0.55 15.14
CA MET A 6 0.88 -0.46 14.29
C MET A 6 -0.55 -0.09 13.84
N LEU A 7 -1.35 0.47 14.75
CA LEU A 7 -2.70 0.92 14.46
C LEU A 7 -2.70 2.10 13.48
N ALA A 8 -1.85 3.11 13.72
CA ALA A 8 -1.72 4.27 12.84
C ALA A 8 -1.33 3.86 11.42
N VAL A 9 -0.30 3.01 11.28
CA VAL A 9 0.15 2.49 9.98
C VAL A 9 -0.97 1.72 9.27
N THR A 10 -1.67 0.83 9.98
CA THR A 10 -2.74 0.03 9.37
C THR A 10 -3.91 0.90 8.91
N VAL A 11 -4.29 1.91 9.69
CA VAL A 11 -5.35 2.87 9.33
C VAL A 11 -4.92 3.71 8.13
N THR A 12 -3.69 4.24 8.12
CA THR A 12 -3.16 5.02 7.00
C THR A 12 -3.14 4.20 5.71
N MET A 13 -2.69 2.94 5.78
CA MET A 13 -2.73 2.03 4.63
C MET A 13 -4.17 1.73 4.19
N GLY A 14 -5.10 1.55 5.13
CA GLY A 14 -6.52 1.33 4.84
C GLY A 14 -7.19 2.53 4.15
N ILE A 15 -6.85 3.76 4.55
CA ILE A 15 -7.33 4.99 3.92
C ILE A 15 -6.72 5.13 2.52
N LEU A 16 -5.41 4.96 2.40
CA LEU A 16 -4.74 5.07 1.10
C LEU A 16 -5.23 4.01 0.12
N ASN A 17 -5.61 2.81 0.58
CA ASN A 17 -6.20 1.78 -0.28
C ASN A 17 -7.44 2.28 -1.05
N LEU A 18 -8.26 3.13 -0.43
CA LEU A 18 -9.44 3.71 -1.08
C LEU A 18 -9.09 4.65 -2.23
N THR A 19 -7.87 5.19 -2.27
CA THR A 19 -7.42 6.05 -3.39
C THR A 19 -7.27 5.28 -4.70
N CYS A 20 -7.27 3.94 -4.68
CA CYS A 20 -7.26 3.10 -5.88
C CYS A 20 -8.45 3.43 -6.81
N PHE A 21 -9.62 3.75 -6.24
CA PHE A 21 -10.83 4.13 -6.98
C PHE A 21 -10.80 5.55 -7.58
N LEU A 22 -9.79 6.35 -7.24
CA LEU A 22 -9.61 7.71 -7.77
C LEU A 22 -8.75 7.73 -9.03
N SER A 23 -8.30 6.56 -9.51
CA SER A 23 -7.47 6.47 -10.71
C SER A 23 -8.23 6.97 -11.95
N PRO A 24 -7.60 7.74 -12.85
CA PRO A 24 -8.26 8.23 -14.05
C PRO A 24 -8.64 7.06 -14.96
N GLN A 25 -9.93 6.77 -15.08
CA GLN A 25 -10.41 5.67 -15.90
C GLN A 25 -10.61 6.12 -17.35
N ARG A 26 -10.06 5.35 -18.30
CA ARG A 26 -10.24 5.61 -19.74
C ARG A 26 -11.41 4.77 -20.27
N ALA A 27 -12.41 5.44 -20.84
CA ALA A 27 -13.55 4.84 -21.55
C ALA A 27 -13.06 4.31 -22.91
N PRO A 28 -12.57 3.06 -22.96
CA PRO A 28 -13.51 1.95 -23.14
C PRO A 28 -13.37 0.80 -22.14
N TYR A 29 -12.47 0.88 -21.17
CA TYR A 29 -12.17 -0.22 -20.22
C TYR A 29 -12.72 0.00 -18.80
N PHE A 30 -13.57 1.00 -18.62
CA PHE A 30 -14.09 1.47 -17.32
C PHE A 30 -14.58 0.33 -16.40
N ALA A 31 -15.44 -0.57 -16.91
CA ALA A 31 -15.97 -1.67 -16.11
C ALA A 31 -14.86 -2.66 -15.70
N THR A 32 -13.98 -3.03 -16.62
CA THR A 32 -12.86 -3.95 -16.34
C THR A 32 -11.84 -3.34 -15.38
N THR A 33 -11.55 -2.05 -15.48
CA THR A 33 -10.64 -1.35 -14.56
C THR A 33 -11.24 -1.23 -13.16
N LEU A 34 -12.53 -0.93 -13.02
CA LEU A 34 -13.21 -0.91 -11.73
C LEU A 34 -13.19 -2.26 -11.02
N TRP A 35 -13.47 -3.34 -11.75
CA TRP A 35 -13.41 -4.69 -11.17
C TRP A 35 -12.00 -5.05 -10.71
N ALA A 36 -10.98 -4.69 -11.49
CA ALA A 36 -9.59 -4.88 -11.09
C ALA A 36 -9.24 -4.08 -9.83
N GLU A 37 -9.59 -2.79 -9.78
CA GLU A 37 -9.38 -1.91 -8.62
C GLU A 37 -10.11 -2.44 -7.37
N PHE A 38 -11.33 -2.93 -7.52
CA PHE A 38 -12.10 -3.54 -6.43
C PHE A 38 -11.41 -4.80 -5.89
N LEU A 39 -10.95 -5.70 -6.76
CA LEU A 39 -10.23 -6.90 -6.35
C LEU A 39 -8.91 -6.56 -5.64
N VAL A 40 -8.20 -5.54 -6.12
CA VAL A 40 -6.98 -5.03 -5.47
C VAL A 40 -7.30 -4.47 -4.09
N ALA A 41 -8.39 -3.71 -3.95
CA ALA A 41 -8.80 -3.15 -2.66
C ALA A 41 -9.15 -4.26 -1.64
N VAL A 42 -9.94 -5.25 -2.06
CA VAL A 42 -10.29 -6.41 -1.22
C VAL A 42 -9.05 -7.18 -0.81
N ALA A 43 -8.15 -7.48 -1.74
CA ALA A 43 -6.88 -8.14 -1.45
C ALA A 43 -6.03 -7.34 -0.47
N GLY A 44 -5.98 -6.01 -0.62
CA GLY A 44 -5.27 -5.13 0.29
C GLY A 44 -5.85 -5.14 1.72
N TYR A 45 -7.18 -5.13 1.87
CA TYR A 45 -7.81 -5.26 3.19
C TYR A 45 -7.56 -6.63 3.83
N LEU A 46 -7.57 -7.71 3.04
CA LEU A 46 -7.19 -9.04 3.52
C LEU A 46 -5.74 -9.07 4.02
N ILE A 47 -4.81 -8.49 3.26
CA ILE A 47 -3.41 -8.38 3.68
C ILE A 47 -3.31 -7.56 4.98
N LEU A 48 -4.02 -6.44 5.11
CA LEU A 48 -4.03 -5.61 6.32
C LEU A 48 -4.60 -6.37 7.54
N TRP A 49 -5.61 -7.21 7.33
CA TRP A 49 -6.15 -8.06 8.39
C TRP A 49 -5.10 -9.05 8.93
N PHE A 50 -4.41 -9.76 8.04
CA PHE A 50 -3.33 -10.68 8.42
C PHE A 50 -2.11 -9.93 8.98
N PHE A 51 -1.84 -8.73 8.47
CA PHE A 51 -0.81 -7.83 8.98
C PHE A 51 -1.09 -7.43 10.43
N TRP A 52 -2.33 -7.05 10.75
CA TRP A 52 -2.74 -6.75 12.12
C TRP A 52 -2.61 -7.97 13.05
N LYS A 53 -2.91 -9.16 12.53
CA LYS A 53 -2.70 -10.41 13.29
C LYS A 53 -1.23 -10.76 13.53
N GLY A 54 -0.32 -10.14 12.79
CA GLY A 54 1.13 -10.33 12.96
C GLY A 54 1.71 -11.49 12.18
N GLN A 55 1.04 -11.91 11.11
CA GLN A 55 1.54 -12.96 10.21
C GLN A 55 2.77 -12.46 9.45
N ASN A 56 3.84 -13.25 9.40
CA ASN A 56 5.09 -12.81 8.78
C ASN A 56 4.95 -12.65 7.26
N TRP A 57 4.13 -13.49 6.62
CA TRP A 57 3.87 -13.36 5.18
C TRP A 57 3.18 -12.03 4.83
N ALA A 58 2.26 -11.55 5.67
CA ALA A 58 1.62 -10.26 5.46
C ALA A 58 2.63 -9.09 5.55
N ARG A 59 3.61 -9.17 6.45
CA ARG A 59 4.74 -8.20 6.46
C ARG A 59 5.51 -8.22 5.16
N ILE A 60 5.82 -9.39 4.61
CA ILE A 60 6.53 -9.52 3.32
C ILE A 60 5.70 -8.90 2.20
N SER A 61 4.40 -9.18 2.13
CA SER A 61 3.49 -8.57 1.15
C SER A 61 3.49 -7.05 1.24
N VAL A 62 3.43 -6.48 2.45
CA VAL A 62 3.50 -5.03 2.64
C VAL A 62 4.85 -4.46 2.21
N LEU A 63 5.96 -5.15 2.47
CA LEU A 63 7.29 -4.76 1.99
C LEU A 63 7.35 -4.76 0.45
N VAL A 64 6.81 -5.78 -0.20
CA VAL A 64 6.74 -5.86 -1.67
C VAL A 64 5.91 -4.71 -2.23
N VAL A 65 4.72 -4.46 -1.68
CA VAL A 65 3.86 -3.33 -2.10
C VAL A 65 4.57 -1.99 -1.87
N SER A 66 5.36 -1.86 -0.80
CA SER A 66 6.13 -0.66 -0.51
C SER A 66 7.26 -0.42 -1.51
N VAL A 67 7.92 -1.49 -1.99
CA VAL A 67 8.90 -1.37 -3.09
C VAL A 67 8.20 -0.98 -4.39
N LEU A 68 7.07 -1.62 -4.70
CA LEU A 68 6.29 -1.31 -5.89
C LEU A 68 5.79 0.14 -5.88
N SER A 69 5.37 0.67 -4.73
CA SER A 69 4.91 2.06 -4.63
C SER A 69 6.02 3.07 -4.87
N VAL A 70 7.25 2.76 -4.44
CA VAL A 70 8.44 3.57 -4.75
C VAL A 70 8.80 3.49 -6.23
N ILE A 71 8.76 2.30 -6.84
CA ILE A 71 8.99 2.13 -8.29
C ILE A 71 7.92 2.87 -9.09
N ASN A 72 6.68 2.93 -8.60
CA ASN A 72 5.60 3.64 -9.26
C ASN A 72 5.87 5.15 -9.43
N LEU A 73 6.82 5.74 -8.69
CA LEU A 73 7.30 7.11 -8.96
C LEU A 73 7.86 7.28 -10.37
N VAL A 74 8.34 6.21 -11.02
CA VAL A 74 8.80 6.25 -12.42
C VAL A 74 7.69 6.70 -13.37
N THR A 75 6.42 6.47 -13.02
CA THR A 75 5.28 6.97 -13.80
C THR A 75 5.21 8.50 -13.85
N LEU A 76 5.80 9.21 -12.88
CA LEU A 76 5.91 10.67 -12.89
C LEU A 76 6.88 11.21 -13.95
N ILE A 77 7.78 10.36 -14.48
CA ILE A 77 8.76 10.76 -15.51
C ILE A 77 8.08 10.95 -16.87
N HIS A 78 6.98 10.25 -17.13
CA HIS A 78 6.18 10.38 -18.35
C HIS A 78 4.75 10.77 -17.97
N PRO A 79 4.51 12.06 -17.62
CA PRO A 79 3.20 12.52 -17.20
C PRO A 79 2.20 12.37 -18.36
N SER A 80 1.36 11.34 -18.30
CA SER A 80 0.26 11.16 -19.24
C SER A 80 -0.89 12.08 -18.87
N GLY A 81 -0.75 13.37 -19.17
CA GLY A 81 -1.80 14.38 -19.01
C GLY A 81 -1.85 15.08 -17.64
N ASN A 82 -2.79 16.02 -17.54
CA ASN A 82 -2.92 16.94 -16.40
C ASN A 82 -3.72 16.29 -15.26
N VAL A 83 -3.05 15.60 -14.34
CA VAL A 83 -3.71 14.97 -13.19
C VAL A 83 -2.90 15.15 -11.90
N ALA A 84 -2.73 16.39 -11.46
CA ALA A 84 -2.02 16.74 -10.21
C ALA A 84 -2.49 15.93 -8.98
N LEU A 85 -3.75 15.49 -8.97
CA LEU A 85 -4.33 14.65 -7.92
C LEU A 85 -3.74 13.22 -7.95
N TYR A 86 -3.58 12.62 -9.14
CA TYR A 86 -2.97 11.30 -9.29
C TYR A 86 -1.49 11.32 -8.91
N ASP A 87 -0.76 12.35 -9.35
CA ASP A 87 0.65 12.53 -9.00
C ASP A 87 0.84 12.69 -7.48
N SER A 88 -0.02 13.47 -6.83
CA SER A 88 -0.02 13.65 -5.38
C SER A 88 -0.29 12.33 -4.63
N ILE A 89 -1.22 11.51 -5.13
CA ILE A 89 -1.51 10.19 -4.58
C ILE A 89 -0.28 9.27 -4.75
N ALA A 90 0.33 9.24 -5.93
CA ALA A 90 1.52 8.43 -6.19
C ALA A 90 2.69 8.80 -5.27
N ILE A 91 2.92 10.10 -5.06
CA ILE A 91 3.94 10.59 -4.11
C ILE A 91 3.61 10.17 -2.68
N ALA A 92 2.34 10.28 -2.24
CA ALA A 92 1.92 9.86 -0.91
C ALA A 92 2.15 8.35 -0.68
N TRP A 93 1.83 7.52 -1.67
CA TRP A 93 2.08 6.08 -1.63
C TRP A 93 3.57 5.73 -1.60
N ALA A 94 4.41 6.48 -2.30
CA ALA A 94 5.85 6.27 -2.30
C ALA A 94 6.49 6.68 -0.96
N LEU A 95 6.06 7.82 -0.39
CA LEU A 95 6.49 8.26 0.94
C LEU A 95 6.09 7.25 2.01
N LEU A 96 4.85 6.76 1.99
CA LEU A 96 4.41 5.72 2.89
C LEU A 96 5.21 4.43 2.68
N GLY A 97 5.46 4.03 1.43
CA GLY A 97 6.28 2.87 1.08
C GLY A 97 7.68 2.96 1.67
N PHE A 98 8.35 4.11 1.54
CA PHE A 98 9.66 4.34 2.13
C PHE A 98 9.64 4.25 3.67
N LEU A 99 8.65 4.87 4.30
CA LEU A 99 8.47 4.79 5.76
C LEU A 99 8.21 3.35 6.22
N LEU A 100 7.38 2.61 5.51
CA LEU A 100 7.06 1.20 5.77
C LEU A 100 8.29 0.31 5.61
N LEU A 101 9.08 0.49 4.55
CA LEU A 101 10.33 -0.25 4.33
C LEU A 101 11.30 -0.06 5.49
N ARG A 102 11.43 1.17 6.00
CA ARG A 102 12.27 1.46 7.16
C ARG A 102 11.67 0.87 8.44
N TRP A 103 10.39 1.11 8.70
CA TRP A 103 9.76 0.74 9.96
C TRP A 103 9.59 -0.78 10.11
N LEU A 104 9.16 -1.48 9.05
CA LEU A 104 9.02 -2.94 9.07
C LEU A 104 10.36 -3.69 9.12
N ASN A 105 11.47 -3.02 8.83
CA ASN A 105 12.81 -3.59 8.96
C ASN A 105 13.47 -3.31 10.32
N LEU A 106 12.84 -2.54 11.20
CA LEU A 106 13.29 -2.42 12.60
C LEU A 106 13.27 -3.79 13.28
N ALA A 107 14.36 -4.13 13.98
CA ALA A 107 14.52 -5.42 14.65
C ALA A 107 13.32 -5.75 15.56
N ASN A 108 12.88 -4.79 16.37
CA ASN A 108 11.74 -4.95 17.28
C ASN A 108 10.43 -5.32 16.56
N VAL A 109 10.18 -4.73 15.38
CA VAL A 109 8.97 -4.98 14.59
C VAL A 109 9.09 -6.31 13.87
N ARG A 110 10.23 -6.55 13.22
CA ARG A 110 10.55 -7.82 12.55
C ARG A 110 10.41 -9.01 13.48
N ASP A 111 10.95 -8.91 14.69
CA ASP A 111 10.92 -9.99 15.68
C ASP A 111 9.52 -10.21 16.27
N TRP A 112 8.63 -9.23 16.16
CA TRP A 112 7.22 -9.43 16.50
C TRP A 112 6.49 -10.25 15.42
N PHE A 113 6.74 -9.96 14.13
CA PHE A 113 6.19 -10.73 13.02
C PHE A 113 6.78 -12.15 12.90
N LYS A 114 8.06 -12.33 13.25
CA LYS A 114 8.71 -13.66 13.26
C LYS A 114 8.27 -14.55 14.42
N ARG A 115 7.74 -13.98 15.50
CA ARG A 115 7.18 -14.72 16.65
C ARG A 115 5.77 -15.23 16.35
N GLU A 116 5.59 -15.80 15.16
CA GLU A 116 4.30 -16.27 14.64
C GLU A 116 3.55 -17.02 15.75
N LYS A 117 2.32 -16.57 16.01
CA LYS A 117 1.40 -17.09 17.01
C LYS A 117 0.49 -18.14 16.41
#